data_AF-A0A3Q9WN65-F1
#
_entry.id   AF-A0A3Q9WN65-F1
#
_cell.length_a   1.000
_cell.length_b   1.000
_cell.length_c   1.000
_cell.angle_alpha   90.00
_cell.angle_beta   90.00
_cell.angle_gamma   90.00
#
_symmetry.space_group_name_H-M   'P 1'
#
loop_
_entity.id
_entity.type
_entity.pdbx_description
1 polymer ?
#
loop_
_entity_poly.entity_id
_entity_poly.type
_entity_poly.pdbx_seq_one_letter_code
_entity_poly.pdbx_strand_id
1 'polypeptide(L)'
;MGKRQRLLDAHKIAAEFYRDQLLTPGAATARQFLQERGFDRAAAEQFGVGYAPQGWDTLLNHLTGRGFTLDELKLTGMFSASSSNAGRFYDRFRGRLIWPIRDITGDTVGFGARKLYEDDQGPKYLNTPETSLYKKSQVLYGIDLAKREIAKNRQLVVVEGYTDVMACHLAGVATAVATCGTAFGTDHIKIARRLLSDDGTGAEVIFTFDGDAAGQKAALRAFEEDQRFNSQTYVAVEASGADPCELRQTRGDDAVRALIADRRPLFEFAIKASFGNFDLSSGEGQVKALRHAAPIVAQIRDVSLRSTYTRELSRWLGMQYVGEDQVARAVAAAARREGGSAQASNGRQQGRQGQQGNPGQQGGAGSGPADPAGAASGSAASATPGEPSFERPDPRDPIARMEREALEVVLQQPTLLTPAQWESFSTSRFTVPVYEALHNAVLAAGAAGTELSRWVESVREGVPDVLRPLVSELAVRPLPAKDADAMVMYCRDILNRLTELRITQQKAEKLGQLQRMDPAADPALYNQLQRDLMELEMQRRQLREE
;
A
#
# COMPACT_ATOMS: atom_id res chain seq x y z
N MET A 1 -18.24 -4.20 48.64
CA MET A 1 -18.22 -4.45 47.18
C MET A 1 -16.95 -3.85 46.61
N GLY A 2 -16.26 -4.52 45.67
CA GLY A 2 -15.03 -4.00 45.09
C GLY A 2 -15.28 -2.76 44.23
N LYS A 3 -14.33 -1.80 44.25
CA LYS A 3 -14.41 -0.54 43.48
C LYS A 3 -14.75 -0.76 42.00
N ARG A 4 -14.19 -1.80 41.37
CA ARG A 4 -14.50 -2.17 39.97
C ARG A 4 -15.97 -2.53 39.77
N GLN A 5 -16.54 -3.38 40.63
CA GLN A 5 -17.94 -3.80 40.53
C GLN A 5 -18.89 -2.62 40.65
N ARG A 6 -18.60 -1.71 41.58
CA ARG A 6 -19.41 -0.51 41.78
C ARG A 6 -19.46 0.37 40.52
N LEU A 7 -18.35 0.51 39.80
CA LEU A 7 -18.31 1.25 38.54
C LEU A 7 -19.09 0.52 37.43
N LEU A 8 -19.03 -0.81 37.36
CA LEU A 8 -19.84 -1.60 36.42
C LEU A 8 -21.34 -1.45 36.70
N ASP A 9 -21.75 -1.50 37.97
CA ASP A 9 -23.15 -1.30 38.36
C ASP A 9 -23.66 0.07 37.90
N ALA A 10 -22.83 1.12 38.01
CA ALA A 10 -23.16 2.46 37.51
C ALA A 10 -23.37 2.47 35.99
N HIS A 11 -22.51 1.80 35.23
CA HIS A 11 -22.64 1.69 33.77
C HIS A 11 -23.88 0.89 33.36
N LYS A 12 -24.17 -0.21 34.06
CA LYS A 12 -25.38 -1.00 33.83
C LYS A 12 -26.64 -0.16 34.02
N ILE A 13 -26.73 0.55 35.14
CA ILE A 13 -27.88 1.43 35.44
C ILE A 13 -27.97 2.58 34.42
N ALA A 14 -26.83 3.16 34.01
CA ALA A 14 -26.82 4.20 32.99
C ALA A 14 -27.30 3.67 31.63
N ALA A 15 -26.91 2.45 31.24
CA ALA A 15 -27.38 1.82 30.01
C ALA A 15 -28.89 1.56 30.03
N GLU A 16 -29.42 1.06 31.16
CA GLU A 16 -30.87 0.91 31.38
C GLU A 16 -31.58 2.26 31.28
N PHE A 17 -31.07 3.28 31.96
CA PHE A 17 -31.59 4.65 31.90
C PHE A 17 -31.65 5.18 30.46
N TYR A 18 -30.55 5.10 29.70
CA TYR A 18 -30.54 5.60 28.33
C TYR A 18 -31.50 4.84 27.41
N ARG A 19 -31.64 3.53 27.58
CA ARG A 19 -32.63 2.74 26.82
C ARG A 19 -34.04 3.20 27.12
N ASP A 20 -34.37 3.43 28.39
CA ASP A 20 -35.70 3.92 28.78
C ASP A 20 -35.95 5.34 28.23
N GLN A 21 -34.93 6.19 28.21
CA GLN A 21 -35.00 7.53 27.62
C GLN A 21 -35.30 7.50 26.12
N LEU A 22 -34.87 6.48 25.38
CA LEU A 22 -35.17 6.32 23.95
C LEU A 22 -36.68 6.17 23.66
N LEU A 23 -37.46 5.74 24.65
CA LEU A 23 -38.92 5.58 24.53
C LEU A 23 -39.69 6.88 24.82
N THR A 24 -39.03 7.90 25.36
CA THR A 24 -39.67 9.16 25.73
C THR A 24 -39.97 10.05 24.52
N PRO A 25 -40.93 10.99 24.60
CA PRO A 25 -41.17 11.95 23.52
C PRO A 25 -39.92 12.74 23.09
N GLY A 26 -39.04 13.07 24.04
CA GLY A 26 -37.80 13.83 23.79
C GLY A 26 -36.75 13.10 22.94
N ALA A 27 -36.94 11.81 22.66
CA ALA A 27 -36.06 11.00 21.81
C ALA A 27 -36.59 10.82 20.37
N ALA A 28 -37.58 11.61 19.93
CA ALA A 28 -38.18 11.49 18.60
C ALA A 28 -37.13 11.52 17.47
N THR A 29 -36.22 12.50 17.48
CA THR A 29 -35.13 12.61 16.50
C THR A 29 -34.19 11.40 16.52
N ALA A 30 -33.94 10.83 17.70
CA ALA A 30 -33.10 9.65 17.86
C ALA A 30 -33.74 8.41 17.24
N ARG A 31 -35.05 8.21 17.43
CA ARG A 31 -35.81 7.12 16.80
C ARG A 31 -35.95 7.31 15.29
N GLN A 32 -36.19 8.54 14.83
CA GLN A 32 -36.23 8.86 13.40
C GLN A 32 -34.90 8.49 12.72
N PHE A 33 -33.77 8.85 13.32
CA PHE A 33 -32.45 8.50 12.79
C PHE A 33 -32.26 6.98 12.63
N LEU A 34 -32.71 6.19 13.61
CA LEU A 34 -32.66 4.73 13.54
C LEU A 34 -33.56 4.19 12.41
N GLN A 35 -34.80 4.70 12.34
CA GLN A 35 -35.79 4.28 11.35
C GLN A 35 -35.34 4.59 9.92
N GLU A 36 -34.78 5.78 9.67
CA GLU A 36 -34.23 6.18 8.38
C GLU A 36 -33.14 5.22 7.90
N ARG A 37 -32.44 4.55 8.82
CA ARG A 37 -31.40 3.55 8.53
C ARG A 37 -31.89 2.10 8.57
N GLY A 38 -33.20 1.88 8.67
CA GLY A 38 -33.78 0.53 8.71
C GLY A 38 -33.50 -0.23 10.01
N PHE A 39 -33.34 0.49 11.13
CA PHE A 39 -33.27 -0.10 12.47
C PHE A 39 -34.59 0.13 13.19
N ASP A 40 -35.32 -0.96 13.40
CA ASP A 40 -36.57 -0.95 14.13
C ASP A 40 -36.35 -0.98 15.66
N ARG A 41 -37.45 -1.05 16.40
CA ARG A 41 -37.41 -1.13 17.86
C ARG A 41 -36.70 -2.41 18.35
N ALA A 42 -36.93 -3.54 17.70
CA ALA A 42 -36.32 -4.81 18.10
C ALA A 42 -34.79 -4.76 17.94
N ALA A 43 -34.31 -4.16 16.85
CA ALA A 43 -32.89 -3.87 16.65
C ALA A 43 -32.36 -2.96 17.77
N ALA A 44 -33.02 -1.83 18.04
CA ALA A 44 -32.60 -0.92 19.11
C ALA A 44 -32.49 -1.63 20.47
N GLU A 45 -33.45 -2.51 20.80
CA GLU A 45 -33.44 -3.31 22.02
C GLU A 45 -32.31 -4.36 22.04
N GLN A 46 -32.10 -5.09 20.94
CA GLN A 46 -31.04 -6.10 20.80
C GLN A 46 -29.65 -5.51 21.06
N PHE A 47 -29.36 -4.33 20.50
CA PHE A 47 -28.06 -3.66 20.65
C PHE A 47 -27.98 -2.76 21.89
N GLY A 48 -29.08 -2.67 22.66
CA GLY A 48 -29.17 -1.82 23.85
C GLY A 48 -29.06 -0.33 23.54
N VAL A 49 -29.44 0.10 22.33
CA VAL A 49 -29.39 1.50 21.91
C VAL A 49 -30.27 2.34 22.84
N GLY A 50 -29.74 3.49 23.23
CA GLY A 50 -30.42 4.43 24.12
C GLY A 50 -30.33 5.87 23.61
N TYR A 51 -30.89 6.79 24.38
CA TYR A 51 -30.83 8.22 24.13
C TYR A 51 -30.35 8.95 25.38
N ALA A 52 -29.33 9.79 25.24
CA ALA A 52 -28.97 10.74 26.26
C ALA A 52 -29.84 11.99 26.10
N PRO A 53 -30.72 12.32 27.06
CA PRO A 53 -31.58 13.49 26.95
C PRO A 53 -30.77 14.78 26.90
N GLN A 54 -31.36 15.83 26.35
CA GLN A 54 -30.82 17.18 26.50
C GLN A 54 -30.94 17.58 27.97
N GLY A 55 -29.90 18.23 28.51
CA GLY A 55 -29.82 18.54 29.93
C GLY A 55 -28.38 18.45 30.42
N TRP A 56 -28.10 19.02 31.59
CA TRP A 56 -26.74 19.07 32.14
C TRP A 56 -26.48 17.99 33.18
N ASP A 57 -27.49 17.41 33.81
CA ASP A 57 -27.33 16.61 35.02
C ASP A 57 -28.39 15.50 35.16
N THR A 58 -29.04 15.10 34.08
CA THR A 58 -30.14 14.13 34.12
C THR A 58 -29.67 12.75 34.56
N LEU A 59 -28.59 12.23 33.96
CA LEU A 59 -27.96 10.98 34.40
C LEU A 59 -27.30 11.16 35.76
N LEU A 60 -26.67 12.31 36.01
CA LEU A 60 -26.02 12.61 37.30
C LEU A 60 -27.02 12.48 38.45
N ASN A 61 -28.18 13.12 38.33
CA ASN A 61 -29.25 13.07 39.32
C ASN A 61 -29.84 11.66 39.43
N HIS A 62 -29.94 10.92 38.31
CA HIS A 62 -30.42 9.53 38.33
C HIS A 62 -29.49 8.59 39.12
N LEU A 63 -28.17 8.70 38.93
CA LEU A 63 -27.20 7.85 39.60
C LEU A 63 -26.98 8.27 41.06
N THR A 64 -26.93 9.57 41.37
CA THR A 64 -26.81 10.04 42.76
C THR A 64 -28.05 9.66 43.57
N GLY A 65 -29.25 9.73 42.99
CA GLY A 65 -30.49 9.23 43.59
C GLY A 65 -30.49 7.72 43.88
N ARG A 66 -29.59 6.96 43.25
CA ARG A 66 -29.35 5.52 43.52
C ARG A 66 -28.14 5.27 44.42
N GLY A 67 -27.63 6.31 45.08
CA GLY A 67 -26.58 6.22 46.08
C GLY A 67 -25.16 6.13 45.52
N PHE A 68 -24.93 6.50 44.27
CA PHE A 68 -23.56 6.67 43.76
C PHE A 68 -22.99 8.03 44.18
N THR A 69 -21.78 8.02 44.71
CA THR A 69 -21.06 9.22 45.12
C THR A 69 -20.41 9.91 43.92
N LEU A 70 -20.18 11.22 44.01
CA LEU A 70 -19.52 11.97 42.95
C LEU A 70 -18.11 11.44 42.66
N ASP A 71 -17.38 10.96 43.66
CA ASP A 71 -16.03 10.39 43.49
C ASP A 71 -16.03 9.07 42.73
N GLU A 72 -17.07 8.24 42.88
CA GLU A 72 -17.26 7.06 42.04
C GLU A 72 -17.60 7.45 40.61
N LEU A 73 -18.55 8.38 40.43
CA LEU A 73 -19.03 8.80 39.12
C LEU A 73 -17.95 9.47 38.27
N LYS A 74 -17.03 10.23 38.89
CA LYS A 74 -15.83 10.80 38.24
C LYS A 74 -14.99 9.76 37.49
N LEU A 75 -14.94 8.52 37.99
CA LEU A 75 -14.09 7.46 37.43
C LEU A 75 -14.75 6.71 36.27
N THR A 76 -16.03 6.97 36.01
CA THR A 76 -16.79 6.27 34.96
C THR A 76 -16.56 6.85 33.56
N GLY A 77 -16.12 8.11 33.47
CA GLY A 77 -16.04 8.82 32.19
C GLY A 77 -17.40 9.23 31.59
N MET A 78 -18.52 9.01 32.31
CA MET A 78 -19.86 9.46 31.90
C MET A 78 -20.13 10.95 32.22
N PHE A 79 -19.23 11.59 32.97
CA PHE A 79 -19.38 12.97 33.43
C PHE A 79 -18.13 13.79 33.09
N SER A 80 -18.35 15.06 32.82
CA SER A 80 -17.28 16.05 32.63
C SER A 80 -17.29 17.04 33.80
N ALA A 81 -16.10 17.53 34.17
CA ALA A 81 -15.98 18.59 35.18
C ALA A 81 -16.17 19.97 34.53
N SER A 82 -16.77 20.89 35.27
CA SER A 82 -16.83 22.30 34.86
C SER A 82 -15.46 22.95 34.92
N SER A 83 -15.07 23.64 33.85
CA SER A 83 -13.86 24.46 33.79
C SER A 83 -13.99 25.74 34.62
N SER A 84 -15.21 26.25 34.80
CA SER A 84 -15.47 27.51 35.52
C SER A 84 -15.79 27.32 37.00
N ASN A 85 -16.12 26.10 37.44
CA ASN A 85 -16.48 25.84 38.83
C ASN A 85 -15.97 24.47 39.29
N ALA A 86 -14.85 24.50 40.01
CA ALA A 86 -14.20 23.31 40.53
C ALA A 86 -15.16 22.53 41.44
N GLY A 87 -15.50 21.30 41.04
CA GLY A 87 -16.40 20.41 41.79
C GLY A 87 -17.80 20.24 41.20
N ARG A 88 -18.19 21.05 40.20
CA ARG A 88 -19.45 20.83 39.47
C ARG A 88 -19.26 19.84 38.32
N PHE A 89 -20.06 18.77 38.32
CA PHE A 89 -20.10 17.77 37.26
C PHE A 89 -21.33 17.96 36.40
N TYR A 90 -21.23 17.54 35.16
CA TYR A 90 -22.36 17.49 34.24
C TYR A 90 -22.24 16.27 33.32
N ASP A 91 -23.37 15.84 32.79
CA ASP A 91 -23.50 14.72 31.87
C ASP A 91 -22.62 14.96 30.64
N ARG A 92 -21.74 14.02 30.32
CA ARG A 92 -20.86 14.09 29.16
C ARG A 92 -21.63 13.97 27.86
N PHE A 93 -22.62 13.09 27.83
CA PHE A 93 -23.45 12.82 26.66
C PHE A 93 -24.79 13.55 26.83
N ARG A 94 -25.19 14.34 25.84
CA ARG A 94 -26.40 15.17 25.90
C ARG A 94 -27.02 15.31 24.53
N GLY A 95 -28.32 15.07 24.40
CA GLY A 95 -29.02 15.14 23.11
C GLY A 95 -28.44 14.21 22.04
N ARG A 96 -27.95 13.02 22.44
CA ARG A 96 -27.21 12.11 21.56
C ARG A 96 -27.80 10.71 21.58
N LEU A 97 -27.73 10.03 20.44
CA LEU A 97 -28.02 8.59 20.36
C LEU A 97 -26.85 7.82 20.98
N ILE A 98 -27.14 6.82 21.81
CA ILE A 98 -26.16 6.12 22.65
C ILE A 98 -26.10 4.64 22.26
N TRP A 99 -24.88 4.13 22.10
CA TRP A 99 -24.58 2.69 22.02
C TRP A 99 -23.77 2.27 23.26
N PRO A 100 -24.25 1.32 24.06
CA PRO A 100 -23.48 0.76 25.16
C PRO A 100 -22.32 -0.08 24.59
N ILE A 101 -21.11 0.20 25.04
CA ILE A 101 -19.92 -0.57 24.68
C ILE A 101 -19.71 -1.60 25.79
N ARG A 102 -19.79 -2.88 25.43
CA ARG A 102 -19.67 -4.01 26.36
C ARG A 102 -18.31 -4.69 26.18
N ASP A 103 -17.80 -5.23 27.28
CA ASP A 103 -16.64 -6.13 27.21
C ASP A 103 -17.06 -7.54 26.75
N ILE A 104 -16.08 -8.44 26.60
CA ILE A 104 -16.33 -9.82 26.18
C ILE A 104 -17.24 -10.62 27.14
N THR A 105 -17.37 -10.19 28.40
CA THR A 105 -18.26 -10.83 29.37
C THR A 105 -19.70 -10.35 29.22
N GLY A 106 -19.92 -9.22 28.55
CA GLY A 106 -21.23 -8.60 28.33
C GLY A 106 -21.51 -7.40 29.23
N ASP A 107 -20.59 -7.09 30.16
CA ASP A 107 -20.68 -5.95 31.06
C ASP A 107 -20.46 -4.64 30.30
N THR A 108 -21.32 -3.64 30.53
CA THR A 108 -21.15 -2.31 29.95
C THR A 108 -19.96 -1.60 30.61
N VAL A 109 -18.98 -1.22 29.79
CA VAL A 109 -17.74 -0.58 30.25
C VAL A 109 -17.59 0.86 29.75
N GLY A 110 -18.44 1.29 28.81
CA GLY A 110 -18.46 2.64 28.29
C GLY A 110 -19.59 2.84 27.28
N PHE A 111 -19.58 3.98 26.60
CA PHE A 111 -20.62 4.37 25.65
C PHE A 111 -20.01 5.08 24.44
N GLY A 112 -20.59 4.82 23.27
CA GLY A 112 -20.43 5.63 22.07
C GLY A 112 -21.66 6.49 21.86
N ALA A 113 -21.48 7.75 21.50
CA ALA A 113 -22.57 8.71 21.39
C ALA A 113 -22.52 9.52 20.10
N ARG A 114 -23.57 9.44 19.28
CA ARG A 114 -23.67 10.16 18.00
C ARG A 114 -24.45 11.46 18.16
N LYS A 115 -23.91 12.54 17.61
CA LYS A 115 -24.57 13.85 17.47
C LYS A 115 -25.88 13.69 16.67
N LEU A 116 -26.95 14.36 17.11
CA LEU A 116 -28.26 14.39 16.43
C LEU A 116 -28.69 15.80 16.02
N TYR A 117 -28.40 16.79 16.86
CA TYR A 117 -28.83 18.17 16.69
C TYR A 117 -27.67 19.05 16.21
N GLU A 118 -27.94 20.05 15.36
CA GLU A 118 -26.90 20.88 14.75
C GLU A 118 -26.17 21.78 15.76
N ASP A 119 -26.89 22.25 16.77
CA ASP A 119 -26.43 23.14 17.84
C ASP A 119 -25.38 22.51 18.77
N ASP A 120 -25.29 21.18 18.83
CA ASP A 120 -24.25 20.46 19.55
C ASP A 120 -22.87 20.66 18.87
N GLN A 121 -22.03 21.52 19.44
CA GLN A 121 -20.70 21.82 18.89
C GLN A 121 -19.66 20.68 19.04
N GLY A 122 -20.04 19.53 19.59
CA GLY A 122 -19.17 18.38 19.76
C GLY A 122 -18.94 17.55 18.47
N PRO A 123 -18.04 16.56 18.52
CA PRO A 123 -17.73 15.72 17.38
C PRO A 123 -18.93 14.86 16.94
N LYS A 124 -18.90 14.38 15.67
CA LYS A 124 -19.93 13.49 15.11
C LYS A 124 -20.18 12.26 16.00
N TYR A 125 -19.09 11.63 16.46
CA TYR A 125 -19.11 10.58 17.48
C TYR A 125 -18.25 10.97 18.68
N LEU A 126 -18.76 10.72 19.88
CA LEU A 126 -18.10 10.96 21.15
C LEU A 126 -18.12 9.67 21.97
N ASN A 127 -16.94 9.19 22.38
CA ASN A 127 -16.84 7.99 23.21
C ASN A 127 -16.49 8.34 24.66
N THR A 128 -16.76 7.40 25.57
CA THR A 128 -16.20 7.41 26.92
C THR A 128 -14.67 7.59 26.83
N PRO A 129 -14.07 8.47 27.64
CA PRO A 129 -12.62 8.61 27.70
C PRO A 129 -11.96 7.36 28.29
N GLU A 130 -10.63 7.31 28.30
CA GLU A 130 -9.89 6.24 28.97
C GLU A 130 -10.26 6.16 30.46
N THR A 131 -10.65 4.97 30.93
CA THR A 131 -10.92 4.70 32.35
C THR A 131 -10.25 3.39 32.78
N SER A 132 -10.50 2.94 34.01
CA SER A 132 -10.10 1.59 34.45
C SER A 132 -10.95 0.48 33.83
N LEU A 133 -12.14 0.80 33.30
CA LEU A 133 -13.04 -0.14 32.64
C LEU A 133 -12.95 -0.05 31.11
N TYR A 134 -12.78 1.17 30.59
CA TYR A 134 -12.78 1.46 29.16
C TYR A 134 -11.36 1.71 28.65
N LYS A 135 -10.88 0.79 27.81
CA LYS A 135 -9.61 0.90 27.08
C LYS A 135 -9.88 0.90 25.59
N LYS A 136 -9.74 2.05 24.94
CA LYS A 136 -10.08 2.24 23.52
C LYS A 136 -9.30 1.30 22.60
N SER A 137 -8.07 0.94 22.98
CA SER A 137 -7.22 0.00 22.24
C SER A 137 -7.62 -1.48 22.37
N GLN A 138 -8.58 -1.81 23.25
CA GLN A 138 -8.98 -3.18 23.55
C GLN A 138 -10.47 -3.43 23.29
N VAL A 139 -11.33 -2.41 23.42
CA VAL A 139 -12.78 -2.60 23.24
C VAL A 139 -13.16 -2.72 21.77
N LEU A 140 -14.00 -3.71 21.47
CA LEU A 140 -14.61 -3.93 20.17
C LEU A 140 -16.13 -3.94 20.35
N TYR A 141 -16.83 -3.00 19.71
CA TYR A 141 -18.28 -2.96 19.78
C TYR A 141 -18.89 -4.18 19.08
N GLY A 142 -19.92 -4.78 19.68
CA GLY A 142 -20.58 -6.00 19.19
C GLY A 142 -19.89 -7.31 19.59
N ILE A 143 -18.73 -7.27 20.26
CA ILE A 143 -17.98 -8.47 20.64
C ILE A 143 -18.75 -9.39 21.59
N ASP A 144 -19.60 -8.83 22.45
CA ASP A 144 -20.44 -9.57 23.39
C ASP A 144 -21.48 -10.44 22.66
N LEU A 145 -22.02 -9.92 21.55
CA LEU A 145 -22.92 -10.64 20.65
C LEU A 145 -22.15 -11.62 19.75
N ALA A 146 -20.98 -11.20 19.25
CA ALA A 146 -20.25 -11.91 18.22
C ALA A 146 -19.39 -13.07 18.75
N LYS A 147 -18.90 -13.03 20.00
CA LYS A 147 -17.88 -13.97 20.52
C LYS A 147 -18.18 -15.45 20.26
N ARG A 148 -19.45 -15.86 20.37
CA ARG A 148 -19.86 -17.25 20.18
C ARG A 148 -19.79 -17.66 18.72
N GLU A 149 -20.30 -16.81 17.85
CA GLU A 149 -20.30 -17.06 16.41
C GLU A 149 -18.90 -16.89 15.81
N ILE A 150 -18.06 -16.00 16.35
CA ILE A 150 -16.63 -15.91 15.99
C ILE A 150 -15.92 -17.22 16.32
N ALA A 151 -16.09 -17.75 17.54
CA ALA A 151 -15.45 -19.01 17.94
C ALA A 151 -15.96 -20.20 17.12
N LYS A 152 -17.27 -20.24 16.82
CA LYS A 152 -17.90 -21.32 16.06
C LYS A 152 -17.54 -21.31 14.58
N ASN A 153 -17.65 -20.15 13.94
CA ASN A 153 -17.45 -19.99 12.50
C ASN A 153 -16.00 -19.68 12.13
N ARG A 154 -15.15 -19.42 13.14
CA ARG A 154 -13.74 -19.06 13.00
C ARG A 154 -13.52 -17.87 12.09
N GLN A 155 -14.44 -16.91 12.15
CA GLN A 155 -14.46 -15.73 11.32
C GLN A 155 -14.69 -14.51 12.19
N LEU A 156 -13.91 -13.46 11.98
CA LEU A 156 -14.10 -12.14 12.56
C LEU A 156 -14.29 -11.14 11.43
N VAL A 157 -15.41 -10.41 11.43
CA VAL A 157 -15.64 -9.31 10.47
C VAL A 157 -15.42 -8.00 11.21
N VAL A 158 -14.49 -7.17 10.74
CA VAL A 158 -14.17 -5.86 11.32
C VAL A 158 -14.77 -4.79 10.41
N VAL A 159 -15.69 -4.00 10.95
CA VAL A 159 -16.39 -2.90 10.27
C VAL A 159 -16.08 -1.57 10.94
N GLU A 160 -16.44 -0.45 10.29
CA GLU A 160 -16.04 0.90 10.72
C GLU A 160 -16.85 1.43 11.91
N GLY A 161 -18.18 1.25 11.90
CA GLY A 161 -19.07 1.94 12.84
C GLY A 161 -20.07 1.06 13.58
N TYR A 162 -20.72 1.68 14.58
CA TYR A 162 -21.79 1.05 15.37
C TYR A 162 -22.95 0.57 14.51
N THR A 163 -23.37 1.39 13.53
CA THR A 163 -24.47 1.07 12.61
C THR A 163 -24.14 -0.07 11.67
N ASP A 164 -22.86 -0.22 11.31
CA ASP A 164 -22.43 -1.27 10.39
C ASP A 164 -22.44 -2.61 11.11
N VAL A 165 -22.02 -2.64 12.38
CA VAL A 165 -22.18 -3.82 13.24
C VAL A 165 -23.65 -4.20 13.33
N MET A 166 -24.54 -3.24 13.59
CA MET A 166 -25.98 -3.51 13.65
C MET A 166 -26.50 -4.08 12.32
N ALA A 167 -26.15 -3.45 11.19
CA ALA A 167 -26.57 -3.89 9.86
C ALA A 167 -26.06 -5.29 9.53
N CYS A 168 -24.79 -5.58 9.80
CA CYS A 168 -24.19 -6.90 9.61
C CYS A 168 -24.89 -7.98 10.43
N HIS A 169 -25.10 -7.75 11.74
CA HIS A 169 -25.76 -8.72 12.61
C HIS A 169 -27.21 -8.97 12.20
N LEU A 170 -27.96 -7.93 11.84
CA LEU A 170 -29.33 -8.08 11.32
C LEU A 170 -29.37 -8.82 9.99
N ALA A 171 -28.35 -8.63 9.14
CA ALA A 171 -28.16 -9.40 7.92
C ALA A 171 -27.57 -10.81 8.14
N GLY A 172 -27.45 -11.29 9.38
CA GLY A 172 -26.96 -12.63 9.70
C GLY A 172 -25.43 -12.78 9.70
N VAL A 173 -24.67 -11.70 9.49
CA VAL A 173 -23.22 -11.64 9.70
C VAL A 173 -22.94 -11.36 11.18
N ALA A 174 -23.26 -12.36 12.02
CA ALA A 174 -23.17 -12.25 13.49
C ALA A 174 -21.72 -12.22 14.04
N THR A 175 -20.71 -12.28 13.17
CA THR A 175 -19.29 -12.20 13.49
C THR A 175 -18.73 -10.77 13.41
N ALA A 176 -19.58 -9.79 13.10
CA ALA A 176 -19.17 -8.40 12.91
C ALA A 176 -18.89 -7.67 14.23
N VAL A 177 -17.80 -6.90 14.25
CA VAL A 177 -17.37 -6.02 15.34
C VAL A 177 -16.80 -4.71 14.78
N ALA A 178 -16.76 -3.65 15.58
CA ALA A 178 -16.15 -2.38 15.20
C ALA A 178 -15.22 -1.82 16.28
N THR A 179 -14.20 -1.06 15.88
CA THR A 179 -13.40 -0.30 16.84
C THR A 179 -14.16 0.93 17.32
N CYS A 180 -13.89 1.36 18.55
CA CYS A 180 -14.60 2.49 19.14
C CYS A 180 -13.84 3.81 18.91
N GLY A 181 -13.83 4.29 17.67
CA GLY A 181 -13.25 5.58 17.26
C GLY A 181 -11.73 5.60 17.19
N THR A 182 -11.09 4.44 17.06
CA THR A 182 -9.62 4.28 16.91
C THR A 182 -9.31 3.36 15.74
N ALA A 183 -8.10 3.43 15.20
CA ALA A 183 -7.63 2.41 14.27
C ALA A 183 -7.60 1.03 14.97
N PHE A 184 -7.90 -0.02 14.19
CA PHE A 184 -7.66 -1.39 14.59
C PHE A 184 -6.15 -1.63 14.74
N GLY A 185 -5.73 -2.38 15.75
CA GLY A 185 -4.30 -2.46 16.10
C GLY A 185 -3.96 -3.55 17.09
N THR A 186 -2.69 -3.61 17.49
CA THR A 186 -2.07 -4.71 18.27
C THR A 186 -2.93 -5.35 19.37
N ASP A 187 -3.57 -4.55 20.23
CA ASP A 187 -4.32 -5.09 21.36
C ASP A 187 -5.66 -5.70 20.93
N HIS A 188 -6.31 -5.15 19.90
CA HIS A 188 -7.47 -5.78 19.25
C HIS A 188 -7.10 -7.12 18.61
N ILE A 189 -5.90 -7.21 18.01
CA ILE A 189 -5.38 -8.44 17.39
C ILE A 189 -5.24 -9.56 18.42
N LYS A 190 -4.71 -9.25 19.62
CA LYS A 190 -4.61 -10.23 20.71
C LYS A 190 -5.98 -10.78 21.10
N ILE A 191 -7.00 -9.93 21.13
CA ILE A 191 -8.37 -10.31 21.45
C ILE A 191 -8.96 -11.18 20.33
N ALA A 192 -8.80 -10.76 19.07
CA ALA A 192 -9.22 -11.52 17.90
C ALA A 192 -8.60 -12.92 17.87
N ARG A 193 -7.27 -13.03 18.06
CA ARG A 193 -6.55 -14.31 18.15
C ARG A 193 -7.10 -15.21 19.23
N ARG A 194 -7.36 -14.66 20.43
CA ARG A 194 -7.93 -15.43 21.55
C ARG A 194 -9.30 -16.01 21.21
N LEU A 195 -10.11 -15.31 20.42
CA LEU A 195 -11.43 -15.77 19.99
C LEU A 195 -11.37 -16.79 18.84
N LEU A 196 -10.42 -16.63 17.92
CA LEU A 196 -10.30 -17.46 16.70
C LEU A 196 -9.53 -18.78 16.92
N SER A 197 -8.94 -18.95 18.10
CA SER A 197 -8.03 -20.04 18.48
C SER A 197 -6.69 -20.03 17.71
N ASP A 198 -5.60 -20.28 18.42
CA ASP A 198 -4.20 -20.11 17.93
C ASP A 198 -3.59 -21.44 17.44
N ASP A 199 -4.43 -22.42 17.10
CA ASP A 199 -4.04 -23.77 16.67
C ASP A 199 -3.70 -23.86 15.16
N GLY A 200 -3.64 -22.72 14.46
CA GLY A 200 -3.22 -22.62 13.07
C GLY A 200 -4.23 -23.14 12.04
N THR A 201 -5.49 -23.34 12.42
CA THR A 201 -6.50 -23.90 11.52
C THR A 201 -7.51 -22.86 11.04
N GLY A 202 -7.51 -22.56 9.74
CA GLY A 202 -8.65 -22.02 8.95
C GLY A 202 -9.37 -20.76 9.44
N ALA A 203 -8.81 -20.00 10.40
CA ALA A 203 -9.45 -18.80 10.91
C ALA A 203 -9.28 -17.62 9.95
N GLU A 204 -10.32 -16.81 9.81
CA GLU A 204 -10.34 -15.66 8.91
C GLU A 204 -10.66 -14.36 9.63
N VAL A 205 -9.96 -13.30 9.24
CA VAL A 205 -10.27 -11.93 9.67
C VAL A 205 -10.57 -11.11 8.43
N ILE A 206 -11.76 -10.54 8.36
CA ILE A 206 -12.27 -9.83 7.19
C ILE A 206 -12.45 -8.38 7.58
N PHE A 207 -11.72 -7.48 6.94
CA PHE A 207 -11.91 -6.05 7.11
C PHE A 207 -12.87 -5.52 6.05
N THR A 208 -13.90 -4.81 6.47
CA THR A 208 -14.74 -4.02 5.56
C THR A 208 -14.31 -2.56 5.66
N PHE A 209 -14.05 -1.93 4.52
CA PHE A 209 -13.74 -0.51 4.47
C PHE A 209 -14.71 0.19 3.53
N ASP A 210 -15.03 1.44 3.85
CA ASP A 210 -15.61 2.38 2.89
C ASP A 210 -14.61 2.46 1.73
N GLY A 211 -15.06 2.28 0.48
CA GLY A 211 -14.19 2.01 -0.68
C GLY A 211 -13.28 3.16 -1.13
N ASP A 212 -12.97 4.10 -0.24
CA ASP A 212 -12.18 5.29 -0.48
C ASP A 212 -10.67 5.10 -0.21
N ALA A 213 -9.90 6.17 -0.41
CA ALA A 213 -8.47 6.21 -0.15
C ALA A 213 -8.10 6.02 1.35
N ALA A 214 -9.05 6.23 2.28
CA ALA A 214 -8.85 5.97 3.69
C ALA A 214 -8.97 4.47 4.00
N GLY A 215 -9.91 3.76 3.38
CA GLY A 215 -10.05 2.31 3.44
C GLY A 215 -8.81 1.57 2.91
N GLN A 216 -8.22 2.05 1.80
CA GLN A 216 -6.95 1.51 1.29
C GLN A 216 -5.78 1.71 2.26
N LYS A 217 -5.68 2.88 2.89
CA LYS A 217 -4.66 3.15 3.92
C LYS A 217 -4.88 2.31 5.18
N ALA A 218 -6.14 2.08 5.56
CA ALA A 218 -6.50 1.24 6.68
C ALA A 218 -6.15 -0.24 6.39
N ALA A 219 -6.39 -0.72 5.17
CA ALA A 219 -5.94 -2.04 4.70
C ALA A 219 -4.41 -2.18 4.75
N LEU A 220 -3.66 -1.18 4.28
CA LEU A 220 -2.19 -1.18 4.35
C LEU A 220 -1.66 -1.19 5.80
N ARG A 221 -2.30 -0.45 6.71
CA ARG A 221 -1.96 -0.51 8.15
C ARG A 221 -2.34 -1.85 8.77
N ALA A 222 -3.50 -2.40 8.41
CA ALA A 222 -3.91 -3.73 8.83
C ALA A 222 -2.92 -4.78 8.32
N PHE A 223 -2.29 -4.58 7.15
CA PHE A 223 -1.23 -5.40 6.58
C PHE A 223 0.11 -5.29 7.32
N GLU A 224 0.51 -4.10 7.81
CA GLU A 224 1.71 -3.97 8.67
C GLU A 224 1.53 -4.78 9.98
N GLU A 225 0.30 -4.77 10.49
CA GLU A 225 -0.12 -5.58 11.64
C GLU A 225 -0.44 -7.05 11.26
N ASP A 226 -0.64 -7.31 9.95
CA ASP A 226 -0.69 -8.56 9.18
C ASP A 226 0.18 -9.68 9.74
N GLN A 227 1.45 -9.34 9.84
CA GLN A 227 2.51 -10.24 10.31
C GLN A 227 2.30 -10.73 11.76
N ARG A 228 1.31 -10.17 12.46
CA ARG A 228 0.85 -10.55 13.78
C ARG A 228 -0.50 -11.25 13.73
N PHE A 229 -0.92 -11.82 12.62
CA PHE A 229 -2.00 -12.79 12.56
C PHE A 229 -1.43 -14.15 12.12
N ASN A 230 -1.85 -15.22 12.81
CA ASN A 230 -1.65 -16.60 12.33
C ASN A 230 -2.85 -17.04 11.45
N SER A 231 -3.87 -16.18 11.33
CA SER A 231 -5.11 -16.35 10.57
C SER A 231 -5.00 -15.71 9.19
N GLN A 232 -5.84 -16.16 8.25
CA GLN A 232 -5.92 -15.57 6.92
C GLN A 232 -6.67 -14.23 6.97
N THR A 233 -6.06 -13.16 6.50
CA THR A 233 -6.71 -11.84 6.43
C THR A 233 -7.27 -11.55 5.04
N TYR A 234 -8.45 -10.95 5.05
CA TYR A 234 -9.22 -10.61 3.87
C TYR A 234 -9.73 -9.18 3.96
N VAL A 235 -10.09 -8.64 2.81
CA VAL A 235 -10.80 -7.38 2.67
C VAL A 235 -12.05 -7.59 1.85
N ALA A 236 -13.16 -7.05 2.33
CA ALA A 236 -14.40 -6.92 1.59
C ALA A 236 -14.68 -5.43 1.34
N VAL A 237 -14.68 -5.02 0.07
CA VAL A 237 -14.99 -3.64 -0.34
C VAL A 237 -16.11 -3.68 -1.35
N GLU A 238 -17.15 -2.90 -1.09
CA GLU A 238 -18.26 -2.75 -2.02
C GLU A 238 -17.85 -1.80 -3.17
N ALA A 239 -18.23 -2.13 -4.41
CA ALA A 239 -17.76 -1.44 -5.61
C ALA A 239 -18.20 0.04 -5.71
N SER A 240 -19.37 0.39 -5.20
CA SER A 240 -19.82 1.79 -5.08
C SER A 240 -19.22 2.54 -3.89
N GLY A 241 -18.48 1.83 -3.01
CA GLY A 241 -17.89 2.35 -1.79
C GLY A 241 -18.85 2.42 -0.60
N ALA A 242 -20.04 1.84 -0.72
CA ALA A 242 -21.07 1.86 0.32
C ALA A 242 -20.65 1.05 1.56
N ASP A 243 -20.92 1.59 2.74
CA ASP A 243 -20.73 0.88 4.01
C ASP A 243 -21.79 -0.24 4.18
N PRO A 244 -21.61 -1.21 5.11
CA PRO A 244 -22.59 -2.28 5.31
C PRO A 244 -24.01 -1.79 5.65
N CYS A 245 -24.15 -0.64 6.30
CA CYS A 245 -25.44 -0.05 6.67
C CYS A 245 -26.16 0.55 5.44
N GLU A 246 -25.45 1.28 4.60
CA GLU A 246 -25.92 1.85 3.33
C GLU A 246 -26.22 0.73 2.32
N LEU A 247 -25.37 -0.28 2.27
CA LEU A 247 -25.57 -1.46 1.44
C LEU A 247 -26.86 -2.21 1.82
N ARG A 248 -27.09 -2.41 3.11
CA ARG A 248 -28.32 -3.04 3.61
C ARG A 248 -29.56 -2.23 3.26
N GLN A 249 -29.50 -0.90 3.39
CA GLN A 249 -30.64 -0.03 3.07
C GLN A 249 -30.99 -0.05 1.57
N THR A 250 -29.97 -0.10 0.72
CA THR A 250 -30.17 0.02 -0.74
C THR A 250 -30.42 -1.32 -1.43
N ARG A 251 -29.82 -2.41 -0.94
CA ARG A 251 -29.86 -3.75 -1.60
C ARG A 251 -30.27 -4.90 -0.68
N GLY A 252 -30.57 -4.63 0.60
CA GLY A 252 -31.07 -5.63 1.54
C GLY A 252 -29.99 -6.51 2.17
N ASP A 253 -30.44 -7.43 3.02
CA ASP A 253 -29.57 -8.26 3.87
C ASP A 253 -28.68 -9.22 3.05
N ASP A 254 -29.18 -9.76 1.94
CA ASP A 254 -28.41 -10.66 1.06
C ASP A 254 -27.18 -9.97 0.48
N ALA A 255 -27.26 -8.67 0.19
CA ALA A 255 -26.13 -7.91 -0.36
C ALA A 255 -24.99 -7.79 0.67
N VAL A 256 -25.32 -7.61 1.95
CA VAL A 256 -24.31 -7.59 3.03
C VAL A 256 -23.65 -8.96 3.18
N ARG A 257 -24.43 -10.05 3.13
CA ARG A 257 -23.87 -11.42 3.15
C ARG A 257 -22.96 -11.67 1.95
N ALA A 258 -23.38 -11.26 0.76
CA ALA A 258 -22.61 -11.41 -0.47
C ALA A 258 -21.30 -10.61 -0.42
N LEU A 259 -21.30 -9.39 0.12
CA LEU A 259 -20.09 -8.58 0.31
C LEU A 259 -19.03 -9.33 1.13
N ILE A 260 -19.44 -9.95 2.24
CA ILE A 260 -18.51 -10.70 3.10
C ILE A 260 -18.08 -12.03 2.45
N ALA A 261 -18.98 -12.66 1.68
CA ALA A 261 -18.66 -13.88 0.94
C ALA A 261 -17.62 -13.63 -0.17
N ASP A 262 -17.71 -12.51 -0.89
CA ASP A 262 -16.82 -12.09 -1.98
C ASP A 262 -15.54 -11.36 -1.48
N ARG A 263 -15.15 -11.62 -0.24
CA ARG A 263 -13.91 -11.10 0.34
C ARG A 263 -12.69 -11.53 -0.48
N ARG A 264 -11.71 -10.66 -0.60
CA ARG A 264 -10.45 -10.89 -1.33
C ARG A 264 -9.27 -10.92 -0.36
N PRO A 265 -8.20 -11.69 -0.65
CA PRO A 265 -7.02 -11.71 0.20
C PRO A 265 -6.43 -10.30 0.42
N LEU A 266 -6.06 -9.98 1.66
CA LEU A 266 -5.55 -8.65 2.02
C LEU A 266 -4.28 -8.29 1.23
N PHE A 267 -3.36 -9.25 1.05
CA PHE A 267 -2.14 -9.07 0.26
C PHE A 267 -2.44 -8.71 -1.20
N GLU A 268 -3.36 -9.44 -1.84
CA GLU A 268 -3.77 -9.14 -3.22
C GLU A 268 -4.33 -7.72 -3.32
N PHE A 269 -5.21 -7.34 -2.40
CA PHE A 269 -5.80 -6.01 -2.38
C PHE A 269 -4.75 -4.91 -2.20
N ALA A 270 -3.84 -5.05 -1.22
CA ALA A 270 -2.78 -4.09 -0.94
C ALA A 270 -1.81 -3.93 -2.13
N ILE A 271 -1.41 -5.03 -2.75
CA ILE A 271 -0.52 -5.01 -3.92
C ILE A 271 -1.22 -4.32 -5.09
N LYS A 272 -2.47 -4.70 -5.41
CA LYS A 272 -3.20 -4.11 -6.54
C LYS A 272 -3.51 -2.63 -6.34
N ALA A 273 -3.83 -2.21 -5.12
CA ALA A 273 -4.04 -0.81 -4.78
C ALA A 273 -2.76 0.03 -5.03
N SER A 274 -1.58 -0.55 -4.86
CA SER A 274 -0.31 0.15 -5.14
C SER A 274 -0.10 0.48 -6.62
N PHE A 275 -0.87 -0.11 -7.53
CA PHE A 275 -0.78 0.15 -8.97
C PHE A 275 -1.51 1.40 -9.42
N GLY A 276 -2.50 1.89 -8.65
CA GLY A 276 -3.49 2.88 -9.13
C GLY A 276 -2.91 4.20 -9.64
N ASN A 277 -1.66 4.51 -9.31
CA ASN A 277 -0.97 5.74 -9.73
C ASN A 277 0.03 5.54 -10.88
N PHE A 278 0.08 4.34 -11.49
CA PHE A 278 1.07 4.00 -12.51
C PHE A 278 0.41 3.48 -13.79
N ASP A 279 0.89 3.98 -14.93
CA ASP A 279 0.51 3.45 -16.24
C ASP A 279 1.26 2.14 -16.54
N LEU A 280 0.60 1.01 -16.26
CA LEU A 280 1.15 -0.33 -16.48
C LEU A 280 1.32 -0.70 -17.97
N SER A 281 0.83 0.13 -18.91
CA SER A 281 1.07 -0.07 -20.33
C SER A 281 2.47 0.40 -20.77
N SER A 282 3.13 1.21 -19.94
CA SER A 282 4.51 1.69 -20.16
C SER A 282 5.53 0.89 -19.35
N GLY A 283 6.71 0.63 -19.92
CA GLY A 283 7.80 -0.03 -19.18
C GLY A 283 8.25 0.78 -17.95
N GLU A 284 8.23 2.11 -18.04
CA GLU A 284 8.53 2.99 -16.91
C GLU A 284 7.50 2.84 -15.78
N GLY A 285 6.20 2.83 -16.12
CA GLY A 285 5.13 2.64 -15.15
C GLY A 285 5.15 1.26 -14.52
N GLN A 286 5.46 0.20 -15.27
CA GLN A 286 5.68 -1.15 -14.74
C GLN A 286 6.83 -1.18 -13.73
N VAL A 287 7.97 -0.54 -14.02
CA VAL A 287 9.11 -0.47 -13.10
C VAL A 287 8.79 0.35 -11.85
N LYS A 288 8.09 1.48 -11.99
CA LYS A 288 7.65 2.30 -10.86
C LYS A 288 6.66 1.54 -9.96
N ALA A 289 5.70 0.84 -10.56
CA ALA A 289 4.76 -0.03 -9.84
C ALA A 289 5.48 -1.18 -9.13
N LEU A 290 6.43 -1.85 -9.80
CA LEU A 290 7.26 -2.89 -9.18
C LEU A 290 8.03 -2.37 -7.95
N ARG A 291 8.64 -1.19 -8.04
CA ARG A 291 9.38 -0.59 -6.91
C ARG A 291 8.47 -0.32 -5.70
N HIS A 292 7.19 -0.02 -5.90
CA HIS A 292 6.21 0.21 -4.82
C HIS A 292 5.60 -1.08 -4.29
N ALA A 293 5.35 -2.07 -5.15
CA ALA A 293 4.72 -3.34 -4.77
C ALA A 293 5.71 -4.36 -4.17
N ALA A 294 6.97 -4.36 -4.62
CA ALA A 294 7.97 -5.33 -4.15
C ALA A 294 8.22 -5.31 -2.64
N PRO A 295 8.26 -4.15 -1.94
CA PRO A 295 8.32 -4.11 -0.48
C PRO A 295 7.13 -4.80 0.20
N ILE A 296 5.91 -4.63 -0.33
CA ILE A 296 4.70 -5.27 0.21
C ILE A 296 4.84 -6.81 0.11
N VAL A 297 5.28 -7.32 -1.03
CA VAL A 297 5.51 -8.76 -1.21
C VAL A 297 6.66 -9.27 -0.33
N ALA A 298 7.73 -8.48 -0.15
CA ALA A 298 8.89 -8.86 0.65
C ALA A 298 8.56 -9.08 2.14
N GLN A 299 7.59 -8.32 2.67
CA GLN A 299 7.11 -8.40 4.05
C GLN A 299 6.31 -9.67 4.36
N ILE A 300 5.90 -10.44 3.34
CA ILE A 300 5.23 -11.72 3.54
C ILE A 300 6.24 -12.72 4.15
N ARG A 301 5.95 -13.15 5.39
CA ARG A 301 6.82 -14.07 6.16
C ARG A 301 6.82 -15.49 5.62
N ASP A 302 5.66 -15.97 5.20
CA ASP A 302 5.52 -17.30 4.60
C ASP A 302 6.23 -17.32 3.24
N VAL A 303 7.26 -18.14 3.13
CA VAL A 303 8.12 -18.22 1.94
C VAL A 303 7.36 -18.71 0.72
N SER A 304 6.44 -19.66 0.90
CA SER A 304 5.62 -20.25 -0.17
C SER A 304 4.58 -19.26 -0.67
N LEU A 305 3.93 -18.53 0.25
CA LEU A 305 2.97 -17.48 -0.07
C LEU A 305 3.67 -16.30 -0.75
N ARG A 306 4.84 -15.88 -0.25
CA ARG A 306 5.66 -14.85 -0.88
C ARG A 306 6.07 -15.22 -2.30
N SER A 307 6.50 -16.47 -2.53
CA SER A 307 6.82 -16.97 -3.86
C SER A 307 5.60 -16.90 -4.80
N THR A 308 4.42 -17.29 -4.29
CA THR A 308 3.16 -17.19 -5.04
C THR A 308 2.82 -15.75 -5.41
N TYR A 309 2.88 -14.81 -4.46
CA TYR A 309 2.63 -13.39 -4.75
C TYR A 309 3.72 -12.73 -5.59
N THR A 310 4.95 -13.24 -5.59
CA THR A 310 6.02 -12.79 -6.50
C THR A 310 5.65 -13.10 -7.95
N ARG A 311 5.15 -14.31 -8.21
CA ARG A 311 4.66 -14.73 -9.53
C ARG A 311 3.40 -13.97 -9.94
N GLU A 312 2.43 -13.81 -9.03
CA GLU A 312 1.23 -13.01 -9.29
C GLU A 312 1.56 -11.53 -9.58
N LEU A 313 2.54 -10.95 -8.87
CA LEU A 313 3.01 -9.59 -9.13
C LEU A 313 3.60 -9.46 -10.55
N SER A 314 4.41 -10.43 -10.98
CA SER A 314 4.91 -10.49 -12.36
C SER A 314 3.77 -10.52 -13.38
N ARG A 315 2.73 -11.32 -13.11
CA ARG A 315 1.54 -11.42 -13.96
C ARG A 315 0.75 -10.10 -14.00
N TRP A 316 0.50 -9.47 -12.86
CA TRP A 316 -0.24 -8.22 -12.78
C TRP A 316 0.46 -7.05 -13.45
N LEU A 317 1.80 -7.02 -13.40
CA LEU A 317 2.60 -5.99 -14.07
C LEU A 317 2.82 -6.28 -15.56
N GLY A 318 2.33 -7.41 -16.09
CA GLY A 318 2.56 -7.81 -17.49
C GLY A 318 4.01 -8.25 -17.78
N MET A 319 4.78 -8.59 -16.74
CA MET A 319 6.22 -8.89 -16.80
C MET A 319 6.55 -10.39 -16.91
N GLN A 320 5.54 -11.20 -17.20
CA GLN A 320 5.46 -12.67 -17.17
C GLN A 320 6.57 -13.50 -17.87
N TYR A 321 7.40 -12.92 -18.77
CA TYR A 321 8.40 -13.71 -19.52
C TYR A 321 9.84 -13.18 -19.45
N VAL A 322 10.06 -11.96 -18.94
CA VAL A 322 11.42 -11.36 -18.80
C VAL A 322 11.63 -10.77 -17.41
N GLY A 323 10.54 -10.44 -16.71
CA GLY A 323 10.58 -9.78 -15.44
C GLY A 323 10.30 -10.66 -14.23
N GLU A 324 10.02 -11.96 -14.33
CA GLU A 324 9.90 -12.80 -13.13
C GLU A 324 11.22 -12.80 -12.33
N ASP A 325 12.36 -12.93 -13.00
CA ASP A 325 13.68 -12.78 -12.37
C ASP A 325 13.97 -11.35 -11.89
N GLN A 326 13.42 -10.35 -12.57
CA GLN A 326 13.56 -8.94 -12.16
C GLN A 326 12.71 -8.64 -10.91
N VAL A 327 11.49 -9.17 -10.87
CA VAL A 327 10.52 -9.06 -9.78
C VAL A 327 11.04 -9.84 -8.58
N ALA A 328 11.50 -11.08 -8.77
CA ALA A 328 12.14 -11.88 -7.72
C ALA A 328 13.38 -11.18 -7.14
N ARG A 329 14.24 -10.59 -7.99
CA ARG A 329 15.39 -9.79 -7.52
C ARG A 329 14.96 -8.52 -6.78
N ALA A 330 13.92 -7.82 -7.25
CA ALA A 330 13.40 -6.62 -6.59
C ALA A 330 12.82 -6.96 -5.20
N VAL A 331 12.04 -8.03 -5.09
CA VAL A 331 11.49 -8.56 -3.83
C VAL A 331 12.63 -8.99 -2.89
N ALA A 332 13.61 -9.75 -3.40
CA ALA A 332 14.77 -10.16 -2.59
C ALA A 332 15.62 -8.97 -2.12
N ALA A 333 15.80 -7.95 -2.97
CA ALA A 333 16.51 -6.72 -2.60
C ALA A 333 15.74 -5.92 -1.54
N ALA A 334 14.41 -5.86 -1.62
CA ALA A 334 13.56 -5.23 -0.61
C ALA A 334 13.64 -5.98 0.73
N ALA A 335 13.54 -7.31 0.71
CA ALA A 335 13.66 -8.14 1.91
C ALA A 335 15.03 -7.98 2.62
N ARG A 336 16.12 -7.85 1.86
CA ARG A 336 17.47 -7.58 2.41
C ARG A 336 17.59 -6.21 3.08
N ARG A 337 16.92 -5.18 2.54
CA ARG A 337 16.92 -3.83 3.15
C ARG A 337 16.19 -3.83 4.49
N GLU A 338 15.06 -4.53 4.61
CA GLU A 338 14.32 -4.66 5.87
C GLU A 338 15.10 -5.45 6.94
N GLY A 339 15.76 -6.55 6.54
CA GLY A 339 16.61 -7.33 7.44
C GLY A 339 17.85 -6.55 7.94
N GLY A 340 18.45 -5.72 7.09
CA GLY A 340 19.59 -4.87 7.45
C GLY A 340 19.26 -3.75 8.44
N SER A 341 18.03 -3.21 8.41
CA SER A 341 17.58 -2.21 9.38
C SER A 341 17.35 -2.76 10.80
N ALA A 342 17.00 -4.04 10.94
CA ALA A 342 16.80 -4.68 12.25
C ALA A 342 18.11 -5.03 12.97
N GLN A 343 19.22 -5.20 12.24
CA GLN A 343 20.54 -5.47 12.82
C GLN A 343 21.33 -4.20 13.18
N ALA A 344 21.03 -3.05 12.56
CA ALA A 344 21.69 -1.78 12.86
C ALA A 344 21.26 -1.15 14.19
N SER A 345 20.08 -1.49 14.72
CA SER A 345 19.59 -0.96 16.01
C SER A 345 20.10 -1.72 17.24
N ASN A 346 20.63 -2.95 17.08
CA ASN A 346 21.12 -3.77 18.20
C ASN A 346 22.67 -3.79 18.34
N GLY A 347 23.41 -3.15 17.43
CA GLY A 347 24.87 -3.20 17.39
C GLY A 347 25.62 -2.04 18.05
N ARG A 348 24.93 -1.02 18.59
CA ARG A 348 25.58 0.20 19.12
C ARG A 348 25.64 0.32 20.64
N GLN A 349 25.33 -0.75 21.37
CA GLN A 349 25.36 -0.73 22.83
C GLN A 349 26.02 -1.99 23.43
N GLN A 350 27.19 -2.38 22.94
CA GLN A 350 28.11 -3.26 23.67
C GLN A 350 29.49 -3.21 23.02
N GLY A 351 30.46 -2.60 23.71
CA GLY A 351 31.84 -2.49 23.23
C GLY A 351 32.60 -1.30 23.78
N ARG A 352 32.51 -1.04 25.09
CA ARG A 352 33.42 -0.10 25.76
C ARG A 352 33.71 -0.58 27.18
N GLN A 353 34.72 -1.46 27.34
CA GLN A 353 35.45 -1.67 28.59
C GLN A 353 36.71 -2.54 28.40
N GLY A 354 37.86 -2.04 28.89
CA GLY A 354 39.15 -2.73 29.03
C GLY A 354 39.99 -2.80 27.74
N GLN A 355 41.29 -2.50 27.68
CA GLN A 355 42.34 -2.58 28.70
C GLN A 355 43.59 -1.80 28.24
N GLN A 356 44.37 -1.31 29.21
CA GLN A 356 45.59 -0.51 29.09
C GLN A 356 46.82 -1.32 28.62
N GLY A 357 47.77 -0.63 27.95
CA GLY A 357 49.17 -1.08 27.79
C GLY A 357 49.95 -0.31 26.71
N ASN A 358 50.80 0.64 27.12
CA ASN A 358 51.81 1.39 26.33
C ASN A 358 53.18 0.63 26.39
N PRO A 359 54.33 1.01 25.75
CA PRO A 359 54.62 2.19 24.91
C PRO A 359 55.52 1.97 23.65
N GLY A 360 55.63 2.99 22.77
CA GLY A 360 56.74 3.07 21.81
C GLY A 360 56.68 4.08 20.65
N GLN A 361 57.00 5.35 20.94
CA GLN A 361 57.81 6.32 20.16
C GLN A 361 57.40 6.92 18.79
N GLN A 362 57.58 8.26 18.75
CA GLN A 362 57.87 9.21 17.65
C GLN A 362 56.70 9.51 16.70
N GLY A 363 56.27 10.75 16.46
CA GLY A 363 56.76 12.09 16.78
C GLY A 363 56.22 13.04 15.70
N GLY A 364 55.89 14.29 16.02
CA GLY A 364 55.62 15.31 14.99
C GLY A 364 54.39 16.19 15.24
N ALA A 365 54.67 17.35 15.80
CA ALA A 365 53.81 18.49 16.10
C ALA A 365 52.87 18.97 14.97
N GLY A 366 51.80 19.67 15.35
CA GLY A 366 51.17 20.65 14.44
C GLY A 366 49.71 21.00 14.70
N SER A 367 49.40 21.53 15.89
CA SER A 367 48.37 22.56 16.17
C SER A 367 47.30 22.89 15.11
N GLY A 368 46.04 22.58 15.42
CA GLY A 368 44.90 23.43 15.02
C GLY A 368 44.88 24.76 15.78
N PRO A 369 44.03 25.72 15.39
CA PRO A 369 42.71 25.73 16.05
C PRO A 369 41.53 26.10 15.13
N ALA A 370 40.35 25.99 15.73
CA ALA A 370 39.01 26.05 15.20
C ALA A 370 38.50 27.46 14.83
N ASP A 371 37.49 27.46 13.93
CA ASP A 371 36.25 28.28 13.82
C ASP A 371 36.32 29.82 13.95
N PRO A 372 35.28 30.63 13.56
CA PRO A 372 33.95 30.31 13.02
C PRO A 372 33.46 31.24 11.85
N ALA A 373 32.25 30.96 11.36
CA ALA A 373 31.19 31.89 10.90
C ALA A 373 31.49 33.00 9.85
N GLY A 374 30.61 33.08 8.82
CA GLY A 374 30.50 34.32 8.03
C GLY A 374 29.69 34.22 6.74
N ALA A 375 28.43 34.64 6.86
CA ALA A 375 27.49 35.14 5.85
C ALA A 375 27.91 35.34 4.37
N ALA A 376 26.96 34.97 3.51
CA ALA A 376 26.42 35.71 2.36
C ALA A 376 27.36 36.42 1.37
N SER A 377 27.23 36.07 0.09
CA SER A 377 26.87 37.02 -0.98
C SER A 377 26.78 36.31 -2.32
N GLY A 378 25.75 36.66 -3.09
CA GLY A 378 25.60 36.24 -4.46
C GLY A 378 26.67 36.87 -5.36
N SER A 379 27.05 36.15 -6.39
CA SER A 379 27.66 36.71 -7.58
C SER A 379 27.10 35.98 -8.78
N ALA A 380 26.25 36.69 -9.52
CA ALA A 380 25.94 36.38 -10.89
C ALA A 380 27.21 36.63 -11.72
N ALA A 381 27.71 35.59 -12.38
CA ALA A 381 28.79 35.71 -13.35
C ALA A 381 28.44 34.94 -14.63
N SER A 382 28.13 35.74 -15.65
CA SER A 382 28.51 35.58 -17.06
C SER A 382 28.31 34.23 -17.74
N ALA A 383 27.26 34.17 -18.57
CA ALA A 383 27.12 33.20 -19.64
C ALA A 383 28.06 33.55 -20.81
N THR A 384 29.04 32.69 -21.07
CA THR A 384 29.67 32.52 -22.38
C THR A 384 28.78 31.65 -23.27
N PRO A 385 28.74 31.84 -24.60
CA PRO A 385 28.04 30.93 -25.51
C PRO A 385 28.69 29.55 -25.39
N GLY A 386 27.98 28.59 -24.80
CA GLY A 386 28.51 27.27 -24.48
C GLY A 386 28.80 26.47 -25.75
N GLU A 387 30.01 25.93 -25.84
CA GLU A 387 30.29 24.72 -26.61
C GLU A 387 29.26 23.64 -26.25
N PRO A 388 28.82 22.79 -27.19
CA PRO A 388 27.86 21.74 -26.90
C PRO A 388 28.43 20.79 -25.84
N SER A 389 27.95 20.92 -24.61
CA SER A 389 28.28 20.01 -23.51
C SER A 389 27.36 18.79 -23.60
N PHE A 390 27.95 17.62 -23.73
CA PHE A 390 27.22 16.35 -23.78
C PHE A 390 27.02 15.84 -22.36
N GLU A 391 25.77 15.60 -21.98
CA GLU A 391 25.43 14.94 -20.73
C GLU A 391 25.53 13.42 -20.93
N ARG A 392 26.30 12.74 -20.07
CA ARG A 392 26.43 11.28 -20.13
C ARG A 392 25.09 10.63 -19.74
N PRO A 393 24.57 9.67 -20.51
CA PRO A 393 23.35 8.95 -20.14
C PRO A 393 23.47 8.28 -18.77
N ASP A 394 22.38 8.27 -17.98
CA ASP A 394 22.37 7.62 -16.67
C ASP A 394 22.65 6.11 -16.83
N PRO A 395 23.72 5.56 -16.23
CA PRO A 395 24.04 4.13 -16.34
C PRO A 395 22.98 3.21 -15.73
N ARG A 396 22.01 3.74 -14.98
CA ARG A 396 20.88 3.01 -14.38
C ARG A 396 19.63 2.97 -15.26
N ASP A 397 19.59 3.74 -16.35
CA ASP A 397 18.50 3.69 -17.31
C ASP A 397 18.58 2.38 -18.14
N PRO A 398 17.56 1.51 -18.07
CA PRO A 398 17.56 0.26 -18.82
C PRO A 398 17.58 0.43 -20.34
N ILE A 399 17.00 1.51 -20.89
CA ILE A 399 17.00 1.78 -22.34
C ILE A 399 18.39 2.22 -22.77
N ALA A 400 18.96 3.21 -22.09
CA ALA A 400 20.34 3.64 -22.33
C ALA A 400 21.33 2.48 -22.21
N ARG A 401 21.16 1.59 -21.22
CA ARG A 401 22.02 0.41 -21.07
C ARG A 401 21.89 -0.56 -22.25
N MET A 402 20.67 -0.84 -22.72
CA MET A 402 20.44 -1.75 -23.85
C MET A 402 21.03 -1.18 -25.16
N GLU A 403 20.75 0.09 -25.45
CA GLU A 403 21.29 0.79 -26.61
C GLU A 403 22.83 0.82 -26.59
N ARG A 404 23.42 1.06 -25.41
CA ARG A 404 24.86 0.97 -25.21
C ARG A 404 25.39 -0.43 -25.47
N GLU A 405 24.80 -1.47 -24.87
CA GLU A 405 25.22 -2.87 -25.04
C GLU A 405 25.15 -3.31 -26.51
N ALA A 406 24.13 -2.86 -27.26
CA ALA A 406 24.04 -3.12 -28.71
C ALA A 406 25.15 -2.43 -29.50
N LEU A 407 25.48 -1.18 -29.18
CA LEU A 407 26.61 -0.46 -29.79
C LEU A 407 27.96 -1.10 -29.44
N GLU A 408 28.15 -1.57 -28.21
CA GLU A 408 29.35 -2.30 -27.80
C GLU A 408 29.53 -3.59 -28.63
N VAL A 409 28.46 -4.36 -28.83
CA VAL A 409 28.49 -5.57 -29.69
C VAL A 409 28.86 -5.23 -31.13
N VAL A 410 28.21 -4.23 -31.73
CA VAL A 410 28.42 -3.87 -33.13
C VAL A 410 29.80 -3.25 -33.37
N LEU A 411 30.33 -2.48 -32.42
CA LEU A 411 31.66 -1.88 -32.53
C LEU A 411 32.77 -2.93 -32.37
N GLN A 412 32.59 -3.92 -31.49
CA GLN A 412 33.64 -4.87 -31.14
C GLN A 412 33.61 -6.17 -31.94
N GLN A 413 32.41 -6.66 -32.30
CA GLN A 413 32.22 -7.97 -32.94
C GLN A 413 31.36 -7.90 -34.21
N PRO A 414 31.58 -6.94 -35.14
CA PRO A 414 30.69 -6.71 -36.29
C PRO A 414 30.57 -7.91 -37.24
N THR A 415 31.58 -8.79 -37.27
CA THR A 415 31.63 -9.99 -38.14
C THR A 415 30.88 -11.19 -37.57
N LEU A 416 30.49 -11.18 -36.29
CA LEU A 416 29.69 -12.25 -35.67
C LEU A 416 28.19 -12.08 -35.90
N LEU A 417 27.78 -10.94 -36.47
CA LEU A 417 26.38 -10.62 -36.72
C LEU A 417 25.91 -11.21 -38.06
N THR A 418 24.74 -11.83 -38.05
CA THR A 418 24.08 -12.30 -39.28
C THR A 418 23.53 -11.11 -40.09
N PRO A 419 23.28 -11.28 -41.41
CA PRO A 419 22.64 -10.24 -42.21
C PRO A 419 21.30 -9.76 -41.62
N ALA A 420 20.50 -10.67 -41.07
CA ALA A 420 19.22 -10.34 -40.42
C ALA A 420 19.39 -9.51 -39.15
N GLN A 421 20.44 -9.78 -38.37
CA GLN A 421 20.79 -8.99 -37.18
C GLN A 421 21.29 -7.60 -37.56
N TRP A 422 22.08 -7.48 -38.63
CA TRP A 422 22.48 -6.19 -39.20
C TRP A 422 21.30 -5.37 -39.70
N GLU A 423 20.37 -6.00 -40.41
CA GLU A 423 19.13 -5.36 -40.86
C GLU A 423 18.31 -4.86 -39.65
N SER A 424 18.14 -5.72 -38.63
CA SER A 424 17.41 -5.39 -37.40
C SER A 424 18.04 -4.23 -36.64
N PHE A 425 19.37 -4.24 -36.47
CA PHE A 425 20.10 -3.14 -35.86
C PHE A 425 19.96 -1.86 -36.69
N SER A 426 20.12 -1.92 -38.00
CA SER A 426 20.09 -0.74 -38.88
C SER A 426 18.76 0.00 -38.87
N THR A 427 17.67 -0.74 -38.71
CA THR A 427 16.32 -0.19 -38.73
C THR A 427 15.76 0.08 -37.32
N SER A 428 16.55 -0.17 -36.28
CA SER A 428 16.21 0.15 -34.88
C SER A 428 16.32 1.65 -34.61
N ARG A 429 15.38 2.19 -33.84
CA ARG A 429 15.42 3.59 -33.41
C ARG A 429 16.05 3.69 -32.03
N PHE A 430 17.10 4.49 -31.95
CA PHE A 430 17.75 4.84 -30.69
C PHE A 430 17.09 6.09 -30.11
N THR A 431 16.83 6.08 -28.82
CA THR A 431 16.12 7.14 -28.09
C THR A 431 17.05 8.01 -27.27
N VAL A 432 18.24 7.50 -26.93
CA VAL A 432 19.28 8.28 -26.25
C VAL A 432 20.06 9.06 -27.30
N PRO A 433 20.06 10.41 -27.26
CA PRO A 433 20.62 11.23 -28.34
C PRO A 433 22.08 10.93 -28.70
N VAL A 434 22.92 10.61 -27.71
CA VAL A 434 24.32 10.25 -27.95
C VAL A 434 24.46 8.89 -28.63
N TYR A 435 23.61 7.91 -28.30
CA TYR A 435 23.64 6.59 -28.91
C TYR A 435 22.98 6.58 -30.29
N GLU A 436 21.99 7.44 -30.52
CA GLU A 436 21.44 7.70 -31.85
C GLU A 436 22.50 8.28 -32.80
N ALA A 437 23.29 9.27 -32.34
CA ALA A 437 24.39 9.81 -33.14
C ALA A 437 25.43 8.72 -33.50
N LEU A 438 25.76 7.85 -32.54
CA LEU A 438 26.67 6.72 -32.77
C LEU A 438 26.07 5.67 -33.70
N HIS A 439 24.77 5.36 -33.56
CA HIS A 439 24.05 4.44 -34.44
C HIS A 439 24.08 4.93 -35.89
N ASN A 440 23.76 6.21 -36.13
CA ASN A 440 23.84 6.81 -37.46
C ASN A 440 25.25 6.75 -38.06
N ALA A 441 26.29 6.99 -37.25
CA ALA A 441 27.69 6.87 -37.69
C ALA A 441 28.07 5.43 -38.04
N VAL A 442 27.57 4.44 -37.30
CA VAL A 442 27.72 3.01 -37.62
C VAL A 442 27.06 2.68 -38.95
N LEU A 443 25.87 3.22 -39.25
CA LEU A 443 25.20 3.02 -40.54
C LEU A 443 25.97 3.67 -41.71
N ALA A 444 26.51 4.87 -41.49
CA ALA A 444 27.29 5.59 -42.49
C ALA A 444 28.62 4.89 -42.82
N ALA A 445 29.22 4.18 -41.86
CA ALA A 445 30.44 3.41 -42.07
C ALA A 445 30.23 2.14 -42.94
N GLY A 446 29.00 1.61 -43.00
CA GLY A 446 28.61 0.46 -43.83
C GLY A 446 29.04 -0.92 -43.28
N ALA A 447 28.23 -1.96 -43.51
CA ALA A 447 28.42 -3.27 -42.90
C ALA A 447 29.78 -3.95 -43.24
N ALA A 448 30.29 -4.68 -42.25
CA ALA A 448 31.66 -5.12 -42.08
C ALA A 448 32.28 -5.96 -43.23
N GLY A 449 33.48 -5.54 -43.64
CA GLY A 449 34.41 -6.31 -44.49
C GLY A 449 35.86 -5.85 -44.35
N THR A 450 36.15 -5.02 -43.35
CA THR A 450 37.46 -4.39 -43.10
C THR A 450 38.00 -4.78 -41.73
N GLU A 451 39.30 -4.59 -41.52
CA GLU A 451 39.97 -4.79 -40.22
C GLU A 451 39.28 -3.99 -39.11
N LEU A 452 39.12 -4.58 -37.91
CA LEU A 452 38.37 -3.99 -36.79
C LEU A 452 38.87 -2.59 -36.39
N SER A 453 40.17 -2.36 -36.49
CA SER A 453 40.82 -1.06 -36.24
C SER A 453 40.32 0.02 -37.21
N ARG A 454 40.25 -0.30 -38.51
CA ARG A 454 39.73 0.59 -39.55
C ARG A 454 38.22 0.79 -39.43
N TRP A 455 37.48 -0.23 -39.00
CA TRP A 455 36.05 -0.14 -38.70
C TRP A 455 35.75 0.89 -37.62
N VAL A 456 36.38 0.74 -36.44
CA VAL A 456 36.17 1.67 -35.32
C VAL A 456 36.61 3.09 -35.67
N GLU A 457 37.70 3.23 -36.45
CA GLU A 457 38.13 4.54 -36.95
C GLU A 457 37.08 5.19 -37.84
N SER A 458 36.50 4.46 -38.79
CA SER A 458 35.46 4.97 -39.68
C SER A 458 34.21 5.43 -38.92
N VAL A 459 33.81 4.69 -37.87
CA VAL A 459 32.69 5.11 -37.01
C VAL A 459 33.06 6.36 -36.19
N ARG A 460 34.30 6.45 -35.72
CA ARG A 460 34.80 7.60 -34.94
C ARG A 460 34.88 8.88 -35.78
N GLU A 461 35.20 8.78 -37.06
CA GLU A 461 35.17 9.92 -38.01
C GLU A 461 33.74 10.37 -38.33
N GLY A 462 32.77 9.46 -38.24
CA GLY A 462 31.35 9.72 -38.50
C GLY A 462 30.58 10.41 -37.37
N VAL A 463 31.18 10.58 -36.17
CA VAL A 463 30.57 11.28 -35.04
C VAL A 463 31.21 12.65 -34.79
N PRO A 464 30.49 13.61 -34.17
CA PRO A 464 31.07 14.87 -33.68
C PRO A 464 32.30 14.64 -32.78
N ASP A 465 33.29 15.55 -32.82
CA ASP A 465 34.58 15.43 -32.10
C ASP A 465 34.43 15.09 -30.61
N VAL A 466 33.50 15.78 -29.97
CA VAL A 466 32.98 15.62 -28.62
C VAL A 466 32.49 14.20 -28.25
N LEU A 467 32.04 13.39 -29.20
CA LEU A 467 31.59 12.01 -28.99
C LEU A 467 32.65 10.94 -29.31
N ARG A 468 33.78 11.33 -29.90
CA ARG A 468 34.88 10.41 -30.21
C ARG A 468 35.42 9.65 -28.99
N PRO A 469 35.56 10.25 -27.80
CA PRO A 469 35.96 9.51 -26.60
C PRO A 469 34.97 8.40 -26.22
N LEU A 470 33.67 8.62 -26.44
CA LEU A 470 32.64 7.62 -26.15
C LEU A 470 32.73 6.43 -27.10
N VAL A 471 32.98 6.66 -28.40
CA VAL A 471 33.20 5.57 -29.37
C VAL A 471 34.39 4.70 -28.94
N SER A 472 35.51 5.34 -28.58
CA SER A 472 36.69 4.63 -28.08
C SER A 472 36.41 3.85 -26.79
N GLU A 473 35.63 4.42 -25.87
CA GLU A 473 35.22 3.75 -24.62
C GLU A 473 34.40 2.48 -24.91
N LEU A 474 33.41 2.56 -25.79
CA LEU A 474 32.54 1.43 -26.13
C LEU A 474 33.24 0.35 -26.96
N ALA A 475 34.24 0.73 -27.77
CA ALA A 475 35.00 -0.21 -28.60
C ALA A 475 35.99 -1.09 -27.81
N VAL A 476 36.25 -0.77 -26.53
CA VAL A 476 37.21 -1.54 -25.69
C VAL A 476 36.60 -2.06 -24.40
N ARG A 477 35.31 -1.79 -24.14
CA ARG A 477 34.65 -2.21 -22.91
C ARG A 477 34.53 -3.74 -22.87
N PRO A 478 34.92 -4.40 -21.77
CA PRO A 478 34.84 -5.86 -21.69
C PRO A 478 33.41 -6.37 -21.89
N LEU A 479 33.21 -7.20 -22.92
CA LEU A 479 31.97 -7.94 -23.13
C LEU A 479 31.93 -9.16 -22.19
N PRO A 480 30.79 -9.47 -21.55
CA PRO A 480 30.67 -10.53 -20.55
C PRO A 480 30.57 -11.93 -21.21
N ALA A 481 31.65 -12.37 -21.86
CA ALA A 481 31.78 -13.69 -22.44
C ALA A 481 33.06 -14.38 -21.93
N LYS A 482 32.96 -15.67 -21.62
CA LYS A 482 34.06 -16.46 -21.05
C LYS A 482 34.91 -17.17 -22.10
N ASP A 483 34.33 -17.40 -23.28
CA ASP A 483 34.92 -18.10 -24.42
C ASP A 483 34.26 -17.63 -25.72
N ALA A 484 34.71 -18.17 -26.86
CA ALA A 484 34.23 -17.77 -28.18
C ALA A 484 32.75 -18.11 -28.42
N ASP A 485 32.29 -19.26 -27.93
CA ASP A 485 30.89 -19.68 -28.09
C ASP A 485 29.95 -18.81 -27.25
N ALA A 486 30.36 -18.48 -26.02
CA ALA A 486 29.66 -17.53 -25.16
C ALA A 486 29.63 -16.12 -25.78
N MET A 487 30.64 -15.73 -26.55
CA MET A 487 30.66 -14.45 -27.25
C MET A 487 29.61 -14.41 -28.36
N VAL A 488 29.51 -15.47 -29.17
CA VAL A 488 28.50 -15.59 -30.23
C VAL A 488 27.09 -15.56 -29.63
N MET A 489 26.85 -16.33 -28.56
CA MET A 489 25.57 -16.32 -27.85
C MET A 489 25.25 -14.93 -27.27
N TYR A 490 26.23 -14.27 -26.66
CA TYR A 490 26.04 -12.93 -26.10
C TYR A 490 25.68 -11.89 -27.17
N CYS A 491 26.40 -11.87 -28.30
CA CYS A 491 26.12 -10.94 -29.40
C CYS A 491 24.71 -11.15 -29.95
N ARG A 492 24.31 -12.41 -30.13
CA ARG A 492 22.97 -12.77 -30.58
C ARG A 492 21.90 -12.33 -29.58
N ASP A 493 22.07 -12.64 -28.29
CA ASP A 493 21.08 -12.33 -27.25
C ASP A 493 20.86 -10.82 -27.11
N ILE A 494 21.91 -10.00 -27.21
CA ILE A 494 21.80 -8.55 -27.16
C ILE A 494 21.00 -8.01 -28.35
N LEU A 495 21.27 -8.48 -29.57
CA LEU A 495 20.58 -8.02 -30.76
C LEU A 495 19.14 -8.52 -30.85
N ASN A 496 18.87 -9.74 -30.37
CA ASN A 496 17.51 -10.27 -30.25
C ASN A 496 16.70 -9.43 -29.25
N ARG A 497 17.29 -9.03 -28.12
CA ARG A 497 16.63 -8.13 -27.14
C ARG A 497 16.35 -6.74 -27.72
N LEU A 498 17.28 -6.18 -28.49
CA LEU A 498 17.07 -4.90 -29.20
C LEU A 498 15.88 -5.01 -30.18
N THR A 499 15.82 -6.11 -30.91
CA THR A 499 14.75 -6.39 -31.89
C THR A 499 13.40 -6.61 -31.20
N GLU A 500 13.36 -7.33 -30.08
CA GLU A 500 12.14 -7.54 -29.29
C GLU A 500 11.59 -6.22 -28.71
N LEU A 501 12.47 -5.32 -28.25
CA LEU A 501 12.07 -4.00 -27.77
C LEU A 501 11.41 -3.17 -28.88
N ARG A 502 11.98 -3.18 -30.08
CA ARG A 502 11.39 -2.51 -31.24
C ARG A 502 10.03 -3.07 -31.61
N ILE A 503 9.90 -4.40 -31.69
CA ILE A 503 8.62 -5.05 -31.99
C ILE A 503 7.56 -4.62 -30.96
N THR A 504 7.94 -4.55 -29.68
CA THR A 504 7.06 -4.10 -28.61
C THR A 504 6.59 -2.66 -28.81
N GLN A 505 7.50 -1.74 -29.17
CA GLN A 505 7.15 -0.34 -29.45
C GLN A 505 6.25 -0.20 -30.69
N GLN A 506 6.57 -0.89 -31.80
CA GLN A 506 5.77 -0.85 -33.03
C GLN A 506 4.36 -1.40 -32.81
N LYS A 507 4.22 -2.45 -31.98
CA LYS A 507 2.92 -2.97 -31.59
C LYS A 507 2.12 -1.96 -30.77
N ALA A 508 2.75 -1.28 -29.81
CA ALA A 508 2.09 -0.25 -29.00
C ALA A 508 1.59 0.91 -29.88
N GLU A 509 2.41 1.36 -30.84
CA GLU A 509 2.03 2.40 -31.80
C GLU A 509 0.83 1.98 -32.66
N LYS A 510 0.89 0.78 -33.28
CA LYS A 510 -0.18 0.26 -34.12
C LYS A 510 -1.48 -0.02 -33.33
N LEU A 511 -1.38 -0.52 -32.10
CA LEU A 511 -2.53 -0.65 -31.20
C LEU A 511 -3.15 0.71 -30.86
N GLY A 512 -2.32 1.72 -30.57
CA GLY A 512 -2.79 3.08 -30.32
C GLY A 512 -3.42 3.75 -31.54
N GLN A 513 -2.99 3.41 -32.76
CA GLN A 513 -3.66 3.83 -34.00
C GLN A 513 -5.02 3.13 -34.15
N LEU A 514 -5.07 1.81 -33.92
CA LEU A 514 -6.30 1.01 -34.01
C LEU A 514 -7.36 1.43 -32.98
N GLN A 515 -6.96 1.82 -31.77
CA GLN A 515 -7.86 2.31 -30.72
C GLN A 515 -8.46 3.69 -31.00
N ARG A 516 -7.78 4.53 -31.81
CA ARG A 516 -8.22 5.90 -32.13
C ARG A 516 -9.02 5.98 -33.44
N MET A 517 -9.12 4.88 -34.16
CA MET A 517 -9.76 4.83 -35.48
C MET A 517 -11.11 4.12 -35.38
N ASP A 518 -12.14 4.67 -36.02
CA ASP A 518 -13.42 3.99 -36.17
C ASP A 518 -13.29 2.90 -37.24
N PRO A 519 -13.56 1.61 -36.93
CA PRO A 519 -13.50 0.52 -37.90
C PRO A 519 -14.36 0.72 -39.16
N ALA A 520 -15.43 1.53 -39.07
CA ALA A 520 -16.31 1.83 -40.19
C ALA A 520 -15.79 2.97 -41.08
N ALA A 521 -14.87 3.81 -40.58
CA ALA A 521 -14.36 4.98 -41.30
C ALA A 521 -13.30 4.61 -42.36
N ASP A 522 -12.43 3.64 -42.06
CA ASP A 522 -11.46 3.11 -43.02
C ASP A 522 -11.20 1.60 -42.79
N PRO A 523 -12.04 0.73 -43.39
CA PRO A 523 -11.90 -0.72 -43.24
C PRO A 523 -10.60 -1.29 -43.84
N ALA A 524 -10.01 -0.62 -44.84
CA ALA A 524 -8.79 -1.10 -45.49
C ALA A 524 -7.58 -0.91 -44.57
N LEU A 525 -7.45 0.28 -43.99
CA LEU A 525 -6.39 0.59 -43.01
C LEU A 525 -6.54 -0.23 -41.73
N TYR A 526 -7.78 -0.44 -41.27
CA TYR A 526 -8.05 -1.29 -40.08
C TYR A 526 -7.55 -2.72 -40.27
N ASN A 527 -7.88 -3.35 -41.41
CA ASN A 527 -7.42 -4.70 -41.74
C ASN A 527 -5.90 -4.77 -41.95
N GLN A 528 -5.29 -3.71 -42.49
CA GLN A 528 -3.84 -3.62 -42.62
C GLN A 528 -3.15 -3.58 -41.25
N LEU A 529 -3.61 -2.73 -40.34
CA LEU A 529 -3.05 -2.63 -38.99
C LEU A 529 -3.19 -3.95 -38.21
N GLN A 530 -4.29 -4.69 -38.38
CA GLN A 530 -4.45 -6.01 -37.79
C GLN A 530 -3.47 -7.04 -38.34
N ARG A 531 -3.23 -7.06 -39.67
CA ARG A 531 -2.23 -7.94 -40.28
C ARG A 531 -0.82 -7.61 -39.77
N ASP A 532 -0.45 -6.33 -39.75
CA ASP A 532 0.84 -5.89 -39.25
C ASP A 532 1.06 -6.28 -37.78
N LEU A 533 0.01 -6.22 -36.94
CA LEU A 533 0.08 -6.66 -35.54
C LEU A 533 0.27 -8.18 -35.41
N MET A 534 -0.32 -8.97 -36.30
CA MET A 534 -0.11 -10.43 -36.35
C MET A 534 1.30 -10.78 -36.81
N GLU A 535 1.81 -10.10 -37.84
CA GLU A 535 3.18 -10.29 -38.34
C GLU A 535 4.22 -9.95 -37.25
N LEU A 536 4.05 -8.84 -36.55
CA LEU A 536 4.92 -8.46 -35.42
C LEU A 536 4.86 -9.50 -34.28
N GLU A 537 3.71 -10.10 -34.03
CA GLU A 537 3.57 -11.17 -33.03
C GLU A 537 4.26 -12.47 -33.47
N MET A 538 4.18 -12.81 -34.75
CA MET A 538 4.87 -13.96 -35.32
C MET A 538 6.40 -13.78 -35.28
N GLN A 539 6.90 -12.61 -35.68
CA GLN A 539 8.32 -12.26 -35.58
C GLN A 539 8.84 -12.36 -34.14
N ARG A 540 8.06 -11.87 -33.15
CA ARG A 540 8.41 -11.98 -31.73
C ARG A 540 8.51 -13.42 -31.26
N ARG A 541 7.63 -14.30 -31.74
CA ARG A 541 7.65 -15.73 -31.38
C ARG A 541 8.88 -16.42 -31.97
N GLN A 542 9.18 -16.16 -33.23
CA GLN A 542 10.35 -16.72 -33.90
C GLN A 542 11.66 -16.33 -33.19
N LEU A 543 11.80 -15.06 -32.78
CA LEU A 543 12.95 -14.58 -32.00
C LEU A 543 13.13 -15.23 -30.62
N ARG A 544 12.09 -15.90 -30.09
CA ARG A 544 12.15 -16.63 -28.81
C ARG A 544 12.42 -18.12 -28.98
N GLU A 545 12.26 -18.63 -30.19
CA GLU A 545 12.52 -20.03 -30.56
C GLU A 545 13.95 -20.22 -31.09
N GLU A 546 14.59 -19.16 -31.59
CA GLU A 546 16.00 -19.06 -32.04
C GLU A 546 16.96 -18.65 -30.91
#